data_AF-A0A7V1AGC3-F1
#
_entry.id   AF-A0A7V1AGC3-F1
#
_cell.length_a   1.000
_cell.length_b   1.000
_cell.length_c   1.000
_cell.angle_alpha   90.00
_cell.angle_beta   90.00
_cell.angle_gamma   90.00
#
_symmetry.space_group_name_H-M   'P 1'
#
loop_
_entity.id
_entity.type
_entity.pdbx_description
1 polymer ?
#
loop_
_entity_poly.entity_id
_entity_poly.type
_entity_poly.pdbx_seq_one_letter_code
_entity_poly.pdbx_strand_id
1 'polypeptide(L)'
;MEEKKRDNIWIISGGRPVNLDLSNICEEPVSGPVIEYEISELARYLLNPNPISLEEKIIGCKVYYSKPHSGKIRHLIRKIMRKSNGSTETDNPLVEEIISASKISAPAFKDKGLNAHFMKINELLRPYDPVHKKLAGLDTGKIDDIKAVCEDIGRNRYRLNLKGSINEKIDFVGNSLSKKTKVIFNKAYLLNGLFEMRGFNFVAFNANKSYRLIKFTLNDQTEYCVLNAGHELEYRIYDSMPVNYMHLFEQSVKTDPRLREALTLCIKGEATPLKLFFSKHPEKSYSENRLPLIYREVFSAYNISSSEKVTLANALNDFQSIVFFNYIPDSGIGKKKLFTNISVMHDCRALEPIKSRLPEVYSEINKKASVCDAGKLYLLDSLRGYQNV
;
A
#
# COMPACT_ATOMS: atom_id res chain seq x y z
N MET A 1 -8.64 13.12 40.26
CA MET A 1 -8.91 12.37 39.03
C MET A 1 -7.68 12.55 38.16
N GLU A 2 -6.72 11.64 38.28
CA GLU A 2 -5.48 11.71 37.50
C GLU A 2 -5.82 11.58 36.01
N GLU A 3 -5.50 12.61 35.23
CA GLU A 3 -5.46 12.51 33.77
C GLU A 3 -4.46 11.40 33.43
N LYS A 4 -4.99 10.20 33.14
CA LYS A 4 -4.23 9.17 32.44
C LYS A 4 -3.71 9.81 31.16
N LYS A 5 -2.41 10.09 31.14
CA LYS A 5 -1.65 10.46 29.94
C LYS A 5 -2.03 9.42 28.88
N ARG A 6 -2.85 9.81 27.91
CA ARG A 6 -3.17 8.94 26.77
C ARG A 6 -1.83 8.52 26.18
N ASP A 7 -1.59 7.22 26.07
CA ASP A 7 -0.52 6.74 25.23
C ASP A 7 -0.79 7.33 23.84
N ASN A 8 0.12 8.16 23.33
CA ASN A 8 -0.02 8.77 22.01
C ASN A 8 0.00 7.66 20.97
N ILE A 9 -1.19 7.16 20.60
CA ILE A 9 -1.36 6.18 19.54
C ILE A 9 -1.11 6.86 18.19
N TRP A 10 -0.46 6.15 17.27
CA TRP A 10 -0.32 6.62 15.90
C TRP A 10 -1.43 6.05 15.02
N ILE A 11 -1.78 4.78 15.25
CA ILE A 11 -2.62 3.94 14.41
C ILE A 11 -3.71 3.28 15.25
N ILE A 12 -3.36 2.42 16.21
CA ILE A 12 -4.32 1.64 17.03
C ILE A 12 -3.78 1.40 18.44
N SER A 13 -4.65 1.44 19.45
CA SER A 13 -4.30 1.18 20.85
C SER A 13 -4.16 -0.31 21.17
N GLY A 14 -3.76 -0.62 22.41
CA GLY A 14 -4.05 -1.92 23.00
C GLY A 14 -5.56 -2.11 23.22
N GLY A 15 -6.03 -3.35 23.17
CA GLY A 15 -7.43 -3.69 23.38
C GLY A 15 -7.81 -3.63 24.85
N ARG A 16 -8.99 -3.08 25.15
CA ARG A 16 -9.59 -3.07 26.48
C ARG A 16 -10.93 -3.81 26.48
N PRO A 17 -11.17 -4.78 27.39
CA PRO A 17 -12.49 -5.36 27.54
C PRO A 17 -13.52 -4.27 27.91
N VAL A 18 -14.69 -4.32 27.29
CA VAL A 18 -15.79 -3.39 27.55
C VAL A 18 -17.10 -4.16 27.70
N ASN A 19 -18.02 -3.60 28.49
CA ASN A 19 -19.40 -4.08 28.54
C ASN A 19 -20.24 -3.15 27.65
N LEU A 20 -20.29 -3.45 26.35
CA LEU A 20 -21.02 -2.67 25.36
C LEU A 20 -22.19 -3.51 24.86
N ASP A 21 -23.40 -2.95 24.90
CA ASP A 21 -24.55 -3.58 24.27
C ASP A 21 -24.45 -3.44 22.74
N LEU A 22 -24.40 -4.58 22.05
CA LEU A 22 -24.28 -4.68 20.60
C LEU A 22 -25.62 -5.03 19.93
N SER A 23 -26.73 -5.05 20.67
CA SER A 23 -28.08 -5.38 20.15
C SER A 23 -28.54 -4.50 18.98
N ASN A 24 -28.13 -3.23 18.96
CA ASN A 24 -28.41 -2.29 17.86
C ASN A 24 -27.47 -2.48 16.65
N ILE A 25 -26.44 -3.30 16.78
CA ILE A 25 -25.43 -3.55 15.74
C ILE A 25 -25.57 -4.95 15.17
N CYS A 26 -25.80 -5.95 16.02
CA CYS A 26 -25.94 -7.36 15.69
C CYS A 26 -27.35 -7.85 16.02
N GLU A 27 -28.01 -8.47 15.04
CA GLU A 27 -29.32 -9.10 15.24
C GLU A 27 -29.21 -10.38 16.09
N GLU A 28 -28.09 -11.08 15.97
CA GLU A 28 -27.78 -12.30 16.70
C GLU A 28 -26.95 -12.00 17.96
N PRO A 29 -27.09 -12.81 19.02
CA PRO A 29 -26.35 -12.62 20.25
C PRO A 29 -24.85 -12.83 20.04
N VAL A 30 -24.07 -11.86 20.51
CA VAL A 30 -22.61 -11.92 20.52
C VAL A 30 -22.13 -12.86 21.63
N SER A 31 -21.12 -13.68 21.33
CA SER A 31 -20.47 -14.55 22.31
C SER A 31 -19.12 -13.97 22.75
N GLY A 32 -18.69 -14.33 23.97
CA GLY A 32 -17.37 -13.96 24.49
C GLY A 32 -17.21 -12.47 24.85
N PRO A 33 -15.97 -12.06 25.19
CA PRO A 33 -15.69 -10.68 25.59
C PRO A 33 -15.72 -9.72 24.39
N VAL A 34 -16.33 -8.56 24.58
CA VAL A 34 -16.23 -7.43 23.65
C VAL A 34 -14.97 -6.62 23.99
N ILE A 35 -14.13 -6.38 22.99
CA ILE A 35 -12.87 -5.64 23.15
C ILE A 35 -12.96 -4.35 22.34
N GLU A 36 -12.61 -3.23 22.96
CA GLU A 36 -12.50 -1.94 22.30
C GLU A 36 -11.04 -1.54 22.08
N TYR A 37 -10.76 -0.96 20.92
CA TYR A 37 -9.52 -0.27 20.60
C TYR A 37 -9.84 1.19 20.24
N GLU A 38 -8.97 2.11 20.63
CA GLU A 38 -8.91 3.44 20.04
C GLU A 38 -8.10 3.36 18.73
N ILE A 39 -8.64 3.89 17.63
CA ILE A 39 -7.95 3.97 16.33
C ILE A 39 -7.83 5.42 15.87
N SER A 40 -6.74 5.76 15.19
CA SER A 40 -6.53 7.10 14.63
C SER A 40 -7.34 7.34 13.36
N GLU A 41 -7.38 8.59 12.88
CA GLU A 41 -7.95 8.94 11.56
C GLU A 41 -7.32 8.15 10.42
N LEU A 42 -6.01 7.88 10.50
CA LEU A 42 -5.31 7.10 9.49
C LEU A 42 -5.75 5.63 9.52
N ALA A 43 -5.84 5.01 10.70
CA ALA A 43 -6.34 3.64 10.83
C ALA A 43 -7.80 3.50 10.37
N ARG A 44 -8.65 4.46 10.71
CA ARG A 44 -10.02 4.53 10.20
C ARG A 44 -10.04 4.57 8.66
N TYR A 45 -9.23 5.42 8.04
CA TYR A 45 -9.10 5.45 6.57
C TYR A 45 -8.60 4.10 5.99
N LEU A 46 -7.57 3.49 6.58
CA LEU A 46 -6.98 2.25 6.06
C LEU A 46 -7.92 1.04 6.18
N LEU A 47 -8.76 1.01 7.21
CA LEU A 47 -9.76 -0.03 7.46
C LEU A 47 -11.08 0.20 6.72
N ASN A 48 -11.32 1.40 6.18
CA ASN A 48 -12.58 1.76 5.55
C ASN A 48 -12.83 0.91 4.28
N PRO A 49 -13.94 0.16 4.21
CA PRO A 49 -14.27 -0.65 3.04
C PRO A 49 -14.84 0.15 1.86
N ASN A 50 -15.11 1.45 2.06
CA ASN A 50 -15.73 2.29 1.05
C ASN A 50 -14.74 2.78 -0.02
N PRO A 51 -15.23 3.12 -1.22
CA PRO A 51 -14.40 3.64 -2.29
C PRO A 51 -13.67 4.93 -1.93
N ILE A 52 -12.44 5.06 -2.42
CA ILE A 52 -11.61 6.25 -2.27
C ILE A 52 -11.38 6.89 -3.64
N SER A 53 -11.22 8.21 -3.67
CA SER A 53 -10.87 8.94 -4.90
C SER A 53 -9.40 9.32 -4.90
N LEU A 54 -8.70 9.02 -5.99
CA LEU A 54 -7.30 9.37 -6.21
C LEU A 54 -7.17 10.23 -7.46
N GLU A 55 -6.17 11.10 -7.51
CA GLU A 55 -5.79 11.78 -8.73
C GLU A 55 -4.71 10.99 -9.48
N GLU A 56 -5.02 10.60 -10.70
CA GLU A 56 -4.12 9.83 -11.56
C GLU A 56 -3.84 10.58 -12.86
N LYS A 57 -2.63 10.43 -13.39
CA LYS A 57 -2.26 10.99 -14.69
C LYS A 57 -2.47 9.94 -15.78
N ILE A 58 -3.46 10.17 -16.64
CA ILE A 58 -3.69 9.33 -17.81
C ILE A 58 -2.73 9.74 -18.91
N ILE A 59 -1.93 8.79 -19.37
CA ILE A 59 -0.90 8.99 -20.40
C ILE A 59 -1.24 8.29 -21.72
N GLY A 60 -2.34 7.53 -21.78
CA GLY A 60 -2.72 6.77 -22.96
C GLY A 60 -3.78 5.72 -22.68
N CYS A 61 -3.85 4.71 -23.55
CA CYS A 61 -4.74 3.56 -23.40
C CYS A 61 -4.18 2.29 -24.03
N LYS A 62 -4.71 1.14 -23.60
CA LYS A 62 -4.62 -0.13 -24.34
C LYS A 62 -5.96 -0.45 -24.97
N VAL A 63 -5.93 -0.76 -26.26
CA VAL A 63 -7.07 -1.21 -27.05
C VAL A 63 -6.98 -2.72 -27.20
N TYR A 64 -8.06 -3.42 -26.86
CA TYR A 64 -8.20 -4.86 -27.00
C TYR A 64 -9.15 -5.13 -28.16
N TYR A 65 -8.64 -5.74 -29.23
CA TYR A 65 -9.41 -6.04 -30.43
C TYR A 65 -10.05 -7.43 -30.35
N SER A 66 -11.26 -7.53 -30.91
CA SER A 66 -11.99 -8.79 -31.05
C SER A 66 -11.18 -9.81 -31.85
N LYS A 67 -11.19 -11.07 -31.40
CA LYS A 67 -10.59 -12.16 -32.18
C LYS A 67 -11.34 -12.30 -33.51
N PRO A 68 -10.66 -12.22 -34.67
CA PRO A 68 -11.30 -12.47 -35.95
C PRO A 68 -11.87 -13.89 -35.95
N HIS A 69 -13.17 -14.01 -36.21
CA HIS A 69 -13.85 -15.28 -36.38
C HIS A 69 -13.48 -15.87 -37.75
N SER A 70 -12.25 -16.33 -37.91
CA SER A 70 -11.83 -17.08 -39.09
C SER A 70 -10.59 -17.92 -38.77
N GLY A 71 -10.77 -19.24 -38.74
CA GLY A 71 -9.67 -20.19 -38.66
C GLY A 71 -8.71 -20.03 -39.85
N LYS A 72 -7.42 -20.27 -39.60
CA LYS A 72 -6.32 -20.32 -40.58
C LYS A 72 -5.88 -18.95 -41.11
N ILE A 73 -4.93 -18.31 -40.42
CA ILE A 73 -3.68 -17.72 -40.95
C ILE A 73 -2.89 -17.28 -39.70
N ARG A 74 -2.15 -18.20 -39.08
CA ARG A 74 -1.36 -17.93 -37.86
C ARG A 74 0.16 -17.99 -38.07
N HIS A 75 0.61 -18.20 -39.32
CA HIS A 75 2.00 -18.59 -39.57
C HIS A 75 2.85 -17.60 -40.38
N LEU A 76 2.27 -16.55 -40.96
CA LEU A 76 3.01 -15.65 -41.86
C LEU A 76 3.64 -14.41 -41.21
N ILE A 77 3.17 -13.98 -40.03
CA ILE A 77 3.64 -12.72 -39.41
C ILE A 77 4.82 -12.94 -38.43
N ARG A 78 5.14 -14.20 -38.06
CA ARG A 78 6.20 -14.51 -37.08
C ARG A 78 7.64 -14.29 -37.54
N LYS A 79 7.89 -13.92 -38.81
CA LYS A 79 9.25 -13.86 -39.38
C LYS A 79 9.92 -12.48 -39.40
N ILE A 80 9.25 -11.38 -39.01
CA ILE A 80 9.78 -10.02 -39.27
C ILE A 80 10.21 -9.22 -38.02
N MET A 81 9.98 -9.66 -36.78
CA MET A 81 10.47 -8.90 -35.60
C MET A 81 11.36 -9.71 -34.66
N ARG A 82 12.64 -9.28 -34.57
CA ARG A 82 13.66 -9.78 -33.65
C ARG A 82 13.54 -9.10 -32.28
N LYS A 83 13.29 -9.94 -31.27
CA LYS A 83 13.65 -9.90 -29.82
C LYS A 83 14.04 -8.55 -29.18
N SER A 84 13.20 -8.11 -28.25
CA SER A 84 13.61 -7.43 -27.01
C SER A 84 13.15 -8.28 -25.83
N ASN A 85 14.03 -8.50 -24.85
CA ASN A 85 13.78 -9.36 -23.68
C ASN A 85 12.97 -8.61 -22.61
N GLY A 86 11.73 -9.06 -22.41
CA GLY A 86 10.85 -8.69 -21.29
C GLY A 86 9.49 -9.34 -21.52
N SER A 87 9.11 -10.30 -20.68
CA SER A 87 8.02 -11.25 -20.98
C SER A 87 6.60 -10.68 -20.82
N THR A 88 5.68 -11.26 -21.62
CA THR A 88 4.21 -11.34 -21.52
C THR A 88 3.36 -10.12 -21.95
N GLU A 89 2.44 -10.39 -22.91
CA GLU A 89 1.42 -9.52 -23.56
C GLU A 89 1.80 -8.58 -24.72
N THR A 90 3.01 -8.05 -24.83
CA THR A 90 3.35 -7.08 -25.92
C THR A 90 3.38 -7.67 -27.33
N ASP A 91 3.39 -9.00 -27.46
CA ASP A 91 3.37 -9.72 -28.75
C ASP A 91 1.98 -10.23 -29.17
N ASN A 92 0.91 -9.84 -28.45
CA ASN A 92 -0.44 -10.19 -28.87
C ASN A 92 -0.93 -9.20 -29.95
N PRO A 93 -1.13 -9.61 -31.22
CA PRO A 93 -1.58 -8.70 -32.28
C PRO A 93 -2.99 -8.14 -32.03
N LEU A 94 -3.69 -8.63 -31.02
CA LEU A 94 -5.02 -8.17 -30.61
C LEU A 94 -4.96 -7.11 -29.50
N VAL A 95 -3.77 -6.65 -29.10
CA VAL A 95 -3.62 -5.61 -28.09
C VAL A 95 -2.70 -4.53 -28.64
N GLU A 96 -3.21 -3.30 -28.72
CA GLU A 96 -2.43 -2.13 -29.10
C GLU A 96 -2.32 -1.17 -27.91
N GLU A 97 -1.11 -0.72 -27.61
CA GLU A 97 -0.87 0.30 -26.59
C GLU A 97 -0.56 1.63 -27.28
N ILE A 98 -1.34 2.66 -26.94
CA ILE A 98 -1.26 4.01 -27.50
C ILE A 98 -0.89 4.95 -26.36
N ILE A 99 0.30 5.55 -26.43
CA ILE A 99 0.83 6.44 -25.39
C ILE A 99 1.07 7.83 -25.97
N SER A 100 0.72 8.85 -25.20
CA SER A 100 0.94 10.25 -25.55
C SER A 100 2.43 10.51 -25.72
N ALA A 101 2.77 11.17 -26.83
CA ALA A 101 4.10 11.70 -27.05
C ALA A 101 4.36 12.96 -26.20
N SER A 102 3.29 13.58 -25.68
CA SER A 102 3.38 14.74 -24.81
C SER A 102 3.93 14.34 -23.45
N LYS A 103 5.23 14.52 -23.27
CA LYS A 103 5.88 14.48 -21.94
C LYS A 103 5.63 15.75 -21.13
N ILE A 104 4.79 16.66 -21.63
CA ILE A 104 4.54 17.96 -21.00
C ILE A 104 3.76 17.71 -19.72
N SER A 105 4.47 17.42 -18.63
CA SER A 105 3.97 17.71 -17.30
C SER A 105 3.66 19.21 -17.29
N ALA A 106 2.46 19.58 -16.83
CA ALA A 106 2.16 20.91 -16.35
C ALA A 106 3.44 21.60 -15.84
N PRO A 107 4.00 22.59 -16.55
CA PRO A 107 5.18 23.26 -16.04
C PRO A 107 4.80 23.88 -14.70
N ALA A 108 5.67 23.72 -13.70
CA ALA A 108 5.45 24.29 -12.38
C ALA A 108 6.15 25.66 -12.32
N PHE A 109 5.74 26.58 -13.19
CA PHE A 109 6.24 27.95 -13.08
C PHE A 109 5.80 28.53 -11.73
N LYS A 110 6.64 29.36 -11.12
CA LYS A 110 6.25 30.09 -9.90
C LYS A 110 5.11 31.06 -10.19
N ASP A 111 5.05 31.57 -11.42
CA ASP A 111 4.04 32.51 -11.89
C ASP A 111 2.74 31.78 -12.31
N LYS A 112 1.62 32.16 -11.69
CA LYS A 112 0.30 31.57 -11.96
C LYS A 112 -0.23 31.93 -13.35
N GLY A 113 0.04 33.14 -13.85
CA GLY A 113 -0.40 33.59 -15.17
C GLY A 113 0.32 32.87 -16.30
N LEU A 114 1.62 32.67 -16.16
CA LEU A 114 2.46 31.90 -17.08
C LEU A 114 2.03 30.43 -17.10
N ASN A 115 1.77 29.83 -15.93
CA ASN A 115 1.20 28.48 -15.86
C ASN A 115 -0.13 28.39 -16.61
N ALA A 116 -1.07 29.31 -16.36
CA ALA A 116 -2.36 29.32 -17.03
C ALA A 116 -2.21 29.48 -18.56
N HIS A 117 -1.28 30.33 -19.00
CA HIS A 117 -0.99 30.53 -20.42
C HIS A 117 -0.44 29.26 -21.07
N PHE A 118 0.55 28.60 -20.46
CA PHE A 118 1.09 27.33 -20.97
C PHE A 118 0.06 26.20 -20.98
N MET A 119 -0.82 26.14 -19.98
CA MET A 119 -1.95 25.20 -19.99
C MET A 119 -2.86 25.44 -21.19
N LYS A 120 -3.17 26.71 -21.51
CA LYS A 120 -3.98 27.06 -22.67
C LYS A 120 -3.32 26.63 -23.99
N ILE A 121 -2.00 26.81 -24.12
CA ILE A 121 -1.24 26.30 -25.28
C ILE A 121 -1.36 24.78 -25.37
N ASN A 122 -1.17 24.07 -24.26
CA ASN A 122 -1.25 22.60 -24.23
C ASN A 122 -2.65 22.08 -24.61
N GLU A 123 -3.72 22.77 -24.17
CA GLU A 123 -5.10 22.47 -24.59
C GLU A 123 -5.28 22.63 -26.10
N LEU A 124 -4.74 23.69 -26.70
CA LEU A 124 -4.80 23.92 -28.16
C LEU A 124 -4.00 22.89 -28.97
N LEU A 125 -2.91 22.36 -28.41
CA LEU A 125 -2.08 21.35 -29.05
C LEU A 125 -2.64 19.93 -28.92
N ARG A 126 -3.61 19.70 -28.02
CA ARG A 126 -4.18 18.38 -27.74
C ARG A 126 -4.64 17.61 -29.00
N PRO A 127 -5.36 18.20 -29.97
CA PRO A 127 -5.81 17.46 -31.16
C PRO A 127 -4.66 16.93 -32.04
N TYR A 128 -3.45 17.48 -31.88
CA TYR A 128 -2.26 17.05 -32.61
C TYR A 128 -1.52 15.90 -31.92
N ASP A 129 -1.91 15.53 -30.69
CA ASP A 129 -1.33 14.39 -29.99
C ASP A 129 -1.58 13.09 -30.77
N PRO A 130 -0.56 12.23 -30.97
CA PRO A 130 -0.73 10.95 -31.65
C PRO A 130 -1.84 10.06 -31.08
N VAL A 131 -2.12 10.16 -29.76
CA VAL A 131 -3.22 9.41 -29.14
C VAL A 131 -4.56 9.89 -29.66
N HIS A 132 -4.79 11.21 -29.73
CA HIS A 132 -6.05 11.76 -30.25
C HIS A 132 -6.30 11.35 -31.71
N LYS A 133 -5.25 11.41 -32.55
CA LYS A 133 -5.35 10.98 -33.94
C LYS A 133 -5.68 9.49 -34.07
N LYS A 134 -5.02 8.65 -33.27
CA LYS A 134 -5.29 7.20 -33.28
C LYS A 134 -6.68 6.87 -32.75
N LEU A 135 -7.08 7.46 -31.62
CA LEU A 135 -8.40 7.25 -31.01
C LEU A 135 -9.54 7.60 -31.99
N ALA A 136 -9.41 8.72 -32.71
CA ALA A 136 -10.40 9.14 -33.71
C ALA A 136 -10.50 8.19 -34.92
N GLY A 137 -9.46 7.39 -35.20
CA GLY A 137 -9.41 6.44 -36.30
C GLY A 137 -9.74 4.99 -35.91
N LEU A 138 -10.13 4.73 -34.66
CA LEU A 138 -10.46 3.39 -34.19
C LEU A 138 -11.80 2.90 -34.77
N ASP A 139 -11.80 1.69 -35.32
CA ASP A 139 -13.02 0.98 -35.71
C ASP A 139 -13.63 0.31 -34.47
N THR A 140 -14.60 0.97 -33.85
CA THR A 140 -15.20 0.55 -32.58
C THR A 140 -15.95 -0.78 -32.67
N GLY A 141 -16.36 -1.20 -33.88
CA GLY A 141 -16.98 -2.50 -34.13
C GLY A 141 -16.04 -3.69 -34.00
N LYS A 142 -14.71 -3.44 -33.93
CA LYS A 142 -13.67 -4.47 -33.79
C LYS A 142 -13.01 -4.48 -32.41
N ILE A 143 -13.52 -3.71 -31.46
CA ILE A 143 -12.90 -3.51 -30.15
C ILE A 143 -13.74 -4.23 -29.09
N ASP A 144 -13.09 -5.12 -28.34
CA ASP A 144 -13.67 -5.78 -27.18
C ASP A 144 -13.61 -4.87 -25.94
N ASP A 145 -12.49 -4.16 -25.73
CA ASP A 145 -12.30 -3.31 -24.56
C ASP A 145 -11.24 -2.21 -24.77
N ILE A 146 -11.33 -1.15 -23.96
CA ILE A 146 -10.31 -0.11 -23.84
C ILE A 146 -10.02 0.14 -22.36
N LYS A 147 -8.74 0.12 -22.01
CA LYS A 147 -8.25 0.41 -20.66
C LYS A 147 -7.38 1.64 -20.69
N ALA A 148 -7.58 2.59 -19.77
CA ALA A 148 -6.69 3.73 -19.66
C ALA A 148 -5.33 3.28 -19.12
N VAL A 149 -4.24 3.85 -19.66
CA VAL A 149 -2.89 3.68 -19.14
C VAL A 149 -2.56 4.90 -18.29
N CYS A 150 -2.27 4.65 -17.02
CA CYS A 150 -1.85 5.67 -16.07
C CYS A 150 -0.36 5.51 -15.78
N GLU A 151 0.24 6.62 -15.38
CA GLU A 151 1.60 6.69 -14.89
C GLU A 151 1.54 7.09 -13.41
N ASP A 152 2.08 6.23 -12.54
CA ASP A 152 2.22 6.58 -11.12
C ASP A 152 3.41 7.55 -10.90
N ILE A 153 3.59 8.00 -9.66
CA ILE A 153 4.66 8.96 -9.35
C ILE A 153 6.06 8.33 -9.52
N GLY A 154 6.18 7.00 -9.48
CA GLY A 154 7.39 6.25 -9.79
C GLY A 154 7.63 6.02 -11.29
N ARG A 155 6.80 6.59 -12.16
CA ARG A 155 6.75 6.33 -13.61
C ARG A 155 6.41 4.89 -13.98
N ASN A 156 5.88 4.11 -13.05
CA ASN A 156 5.35 2.80 -13.37
C ASN A 156 4.02 2.98 -14.07
N ARG A 157 3.86 2.21 -15.15
CA ARG A 157 2.61 2.21 -15.91
C ARG A 157 1.70 1.12 -15.40
N TYR A 158 0.44 1.48 -15.19
CA TYR A 158 -0.59 0.51 -14.84
C TYR A 158 -1.88 0.86 -15.55
N ARG A 159 -2.81 -0.09 -15.56
CA ARG A 159 -4.04 -0.02 -16.36
C ARG A 159 -5.23 0.22 -15.46
N LEU A 160 -6.10 1.13 -15.86
CA LEU A 160 -7.41 1.34 -15.24
C LEU A 160 -8.49 0.74 -16.13
N ASN A 161 -9.30 -0.13 -15.54
CA ASN A 161 -10.52 -0.61 -16.19
C ASN A 161 -11.53 0.55 -16.23
N LEU A 162 -12.08 0.80 -17.41
CA LEU A 162 -13.08 1.83 -17.62
C LEU A 162 -14.48 1.19 -17.65
N LYS A 163 -15.49 1.90 -17.16
CA LYS A 163 -16.90 1.53 -17.30
C LYS A 163 -17.50 2.25 -18.52
N GLY A 164 -18.60 1.72 -19.05
CA GLY A 164 -19.31 2.28 -20.20
C GLY A 164 -19.01 1.57 -21.52
N SER A 165 -19.65 2.05 -22.58
CA SER A 165 -19.46 1.65 -23.98
C SER A 165 -18.05 1.99 -24.48
N ILE A 166 -17.64 1.39 -25.61
CA ILE A 166 -16.33 1.68 -26.22
C ILE A 166 -16.18 3.18 -26.54
N ASN A 167 -17.24 3.83 -27.03
CA ASN A 167 -17.22 5.27 -27.32
C ASN A 167 -16.98 6.11 -26.05
N GLU A 168 -17.71 5.82 -24.96
CA GLU A 168 -17.51 6.52 -23.68
C GLU A 168 -16.09 6.34 -23.13
N LYS A 169 -15.49 5.16 -23.35
CA LYS A 169 -14.10 4.88 -22.97
C LYS A 169 -13.10 5.67 -23.81
N ILE A 170 -13.33 5.78 -25.13
CA ILE A 170 -12.51 6.61 -26.02
C ILE A 170 -12.56 8.07 -25.58
N ASP A 171 -13.77 8.59 -25.36
CA ASP A 171 -13.99 9.97 -24.92
C ASP A 171 -13.34 10.26 -23.57
N PHE A 172 -13.46 9.32 -22.63
CA PHE A 172 -12.81 9.43 -21.32
C PHE A 172 -11.29 9.55 -21.46
N VAL A 173 -10.65 8.65 -22.22
CA VAL A 173 -9.19 8.69 -22.43
C VAL A 173 -8.82 10.01 -23.10
N GLY A 174 -9.46 10.35 -24.22
CA GLY A 174 -9.17 11.59 -24.96
C GLY A 174 -9.26 12.84 -24.08
N ASN A 175 -10.32 12.98 -23.30
CA ASN A 175 -10.54 14.17 -22.46
C ASN A 175 -9.60 14.24 -21.25
N SER A 176 -9.09 13.09 -20.81
CA SER A 176 -8.28 12.95 -19.59
C SER A 176 -6.77 12.91 -19.86
N LEU A 177 -6.35 12.84 -21.13
CA LEU A 177 -4.93 12.80 -21.51
C LEU A 177 -4.15 13.98 -20.93
N SER A 178 -3.03 13.66 -20.29
CA SER A 178 -2.13 14.61 -19.65
C SER A 178 -2.75 15.47 -18.55
N LYS A 179 -3.99 15.17 -18.12
CA LYS A 179 -4.64 15.77 -16.96
C LYS A 179 -4.55 14.86 -15.76
N LYS A 180 -4.52 15.47 -14.57
CA LYS A 180 -4.85 14.76 -13.34
C LYS A 180 -6.36 14.51 -13.33
N THR A 181 -6.73 13.24 -13.25
CA THR A 181 -8.11 12.79 -13.34
C THR A 181 -8.46 12.05 -12.05
N LYS A 182 -9.64 12.35 -11.50
CA LYS A 182 -10.13 11.62 -10.34
C LYS A 182 -10.55 10.21 -10.76
N VAL A 183 -9.95 9.22 -10.12
CA VAL A 183 -10.21 7.80 -10.31
C VAL A 183 -10.71 7.23 -9.00
N ILE A 184 -11.69 6.33 -9.06
CA ILE A 184 -12.25 5.67 -7.89
C ILE A 184 -11.59 4.32 -7.72
N PHE A 185 -10.99 4.09 -6.56
CA PHE A 185 -10.52 2.79 -6.10
C PHE A 185 -11.54 2.21 -5.13
N ASN A 186 -11.68 0.89 -5.10
CA ASN A 186 -12.73 0.23 -4.31
C ASN A 186 -12.60 0.50 -2.79
N LYS A 187 -11.37 0.62 -2.29
CA LYS A 187 -11.03 0.95 -0.90
C LYS A 187 -9.53 1.21 -0.76
N ALA A 188 -9.08 1.69 0.40
CA ALA A 188 -7.66 1.93 0.68
C ALA A 188 -6.84 0.62 0.78
N TYR A 189 -7.42 -0.42 1.40
CA TYR A 189 -6.81 -1.75 1.44
C TYR A 189 -6.95 -2.47 0.10
N LEU A 190 -5.83 -2.64 -0.59
CA LEU A 190 -5.74 -3.45 -1.80
C LEU A 190 -5.55 -4.93 -1.41
N LEU A 191 -4.93 -5.73 -2.29
CA LEU A 191 -4.68 -7.15 -2.02
C LEU A 191 -3.33 -7.35 -1.33
N ASN A 192 -3.22 -8.46 -0.59
CA ASN A 192 -1.96 -8.98 -0.03
C ASN A 192 -1.19 -8.00 0.86
N GLY A 193 -1.88 -7.23 1.72
CA GLY A 193 -1.21 -6.30 2.63
C GLY A 193 -0.77 -4.98 1.99
N LEU A 194 -1.17 -4.67 0.76
CA LEU A 194 -0.89 -3.39 0.12
C LEU A 194 -2.01 -2.38 0.43
N PHE A 195 -1.64 -1.16 0.83
CA PHE A 195 -2.54 -0.05 1.10
C PHE A 195 -2.17 1.17 0.28
N GLU A 196 -3.20 1.86 -0.21
CA GLU A 196 -3.09 3.16 -0.85
C GLU A 196 -3.11 4.29 0.18
N MET A 197 -2.06 5.10 0.22
CA MET A 197 -1.94 6.19 1.20
C MET A 197 -2.38 7.54 0.63
N ARG A 198 -2.37 7.71 -0.69
CA ARG A 198 -2.61 9.01 -1.35
C ARG A 198 -4.04 9.56 -1.17
N GLY A 199 -5.00 8.70 -0.82
CA GLY A 199 -6.37 9.11 -0.55
C GLY A 199 -6.57 9.75 0.83
N PHE A 200 -5.58 9.67 1.73
CA PHE A 200 -5.66 10.27 3.06
C PHE A 200 -5.04 11.67 3.08
N ASN A 201 -5.70 12.61 3.76
CA ASN A 201 -5.18 13.97 3.95
C ASN A 201 -4.27 14.03 5.18
N PHE A 202 -2.97 13.79 4.98
CA PHE A 202 -1.99 13.78 6.06
C PHE A 202 -1.82 15.14 6.76
N VAL A 203 -1.95 16.25 6.04
CA VAL A 203 -1.81 17.60 6.62
C VAL A 203 -2.95 17.94 7.58
N ALA A 204 -4.12 17.33 7.36
CA ALA A 204 -5.26 17.47 8.26
C ALA A 204 -5.29 16.43 9.39
N PHE A 205 -4.28 15.55 9.50
CA PHE A 205 -4.23 14.52 10.52
C PHE A 205 -4.20 15.14 11.93
N ASN A 206 -5.16 14.73 12.78
CA ASN A 206 -5.22 15.18 14.16
C ASN A 206 -4.95 14.02 15.13
N ALA A 207 -3.79 14.06 15.79
CA ALA A 207 -3.39 13.06 16.78
C ALA A 207 -4.32 12.99 18.02
N ASN A 208 -5.09 14.04 18.29
CA ASN A 208 -6.03 14.08 19.41
C ASN A 208 -7.39 13.46 19.06
N LYS A 209 -7.63 13.12 17.80
CA LYS A 209 -8.88 12.56 17.32
C LYS A 209 -8.75 11.04 17.18
N SER A 210 -9.55 10.33 17.95
CA SER A 210 -9.65 8.87 17.90
C SER A 210 -11.08 8.42 17.63
N TYR A 211 -11.20 7.18 17.14
CA TYR A 211 -12.46 6.47 16.90
C TYR A 211 -12.42 5.13 17.60
N ARG A 212 -13.58 4.49 17.75
CA ARG A 212 -13.70 3.21 18.45
C ARG A 212 -13.77 2.09 17.42
N LEU A 213 -12.85 1.14 17.52
CA LEU A 213 -12.93 -0.15 16.84
C LEU A 213 -13.36 -1.18 17.89
N ILE A 214 -14.47 -1.87 17.66
CA ILE A 214 -14.99 -2.90 18.55
C ILE A 214 -14.75 -4.25 17.91
N LYS A 215 -14.13 -5.16 18.64
CA LYS A 215 -13.93 -6.57 18.30
C LYS A 215 -14.88 -7.42 19.13
N PHE A 216 -15.52 -8.39 18.50
CA PHE A 216 -16.46 -9.29 19.14
C PHE A 216 -16.52 -10.63 18.39
N THR A 217 -17.17 -11.63 18.98
CA THR A 217 -17.37 -12.93 18.36
C THR A 217 -18.84 -13.14 18.01
N LEU A 218 -19.10 -13.44 16.74
CA LEU A 218 -20.42 -13.75 16.21
C LEU A 218 -20.32 -15.05 15.43
N ASN A 219 -21.17 -16.04 15.74
CA ASN A 219 -21.16 -17.37 15.10
C ASN A 219 -19.76 -18.01 15.03
N ASP A 220 -19.03 -17.98 16.16
CA ASP A 220 -17.65 -18.47 16.30
C ASP A 220 -16.62 -17.78 15.39
N GLN A 221 -16.98 -16.67 14.76
CA GLN A 221 -16.09 -15.84 13.95
C GLN A 221 -15.78 -14.53 14.66
N THR A 222 -14.53 -14.10 14.56
CA THR A 222 -14.13 -12.77 15.06
C THR A 222 -14.52 -11.73 14.04
N GLU A 223 -15.36 -10.79 14.44
CA GLU A 223 -15.74 -9.63 13.66
C GLU A 223 -15.29 -8.34 14.33
N TYR A 224 -15.20 -7.28 13.53
CA TYR A 224 -14.95 -5.95 14.02
C TYR A 224 -15.94 -4.95 13.45
N CYS A 225 -16.23 -3.89 14.18
CA CYS A 225 -16.93 -2.73 13.67
C CYS A 225 -16.28 -1.42 14.11
N VAL A 226 -16.36 -0.41 13.27
CA VAL A 226 -15.93 0.95 13.62
C VAL A 226 -17.17 1.77 13.96
N LEU A 227 -17.11 2.47 15.10
CA LEU A 227 -18.16 3.39 15.52
C LEU A 227 -17.75 4.83 15.22
N ASN A 228 -18.72 5.63 14.78
CA ASN A 228 -18.54 7.06 14.58
C ASN A 228 -18.49 7.81 15.93
N ALA A 229 -18.32 9.14 15.89
CA ALA A 229 -18.28 9.97 17.09
C ALA A 229 -19.58 9.96 17.91
N GLY A 230 -20.72 9.65 17.27
CA GLY A 230 -22.03 9.47 17.90
C GLY A 230 -22.30 8.06 18.43
N HIS A 231 -21.29 7.18 18.41
CA HIS A 231 -21.39 5.76 18.80
C HIS A 231 -22.29 4.90 17.91
N GLU A 232 -22.59 5.36 16.69
CA GLU A 232 -23.32 4.57 15.71
C GLU A 232 -22.36 3.77 14.84
N LEU A 233 -22.84 2.65 14.30
CA LEU A 233 -22.08 1.82 13.36
C LEU A 233 -21.71 2.62 12.11
N GLU A 234 -20.42 2.75 11.86
CA GLU A 234 -19.92 3.35 10.62
C GLU A 234 -19.70 2.30 9.53
N TYR A 235 -19.00 1.21 9.86
CA TYR A 235 -18.83 0.06 8.97
C TYR A 235 -18.34 -1.19 9.73
N ARG A 236 -18.58 -2.36 9.13
CA ARG A 236 -18.10 -3.67 9.61
C ARG A 236 -16.82 -4.11 8.88
N ILE A 237 -16.02 -4.92 9.57
CA ILE A 237 -14.81 -5.55 9.06
C ILE A 237 -14.88 -7.03 9.44
N TYR A 238 -15.01 -7.87 8.42
CA TYR A 238 -15.15 -9.32 8.58
C TYR A 238 -13.79 -10.06 8.57
N ASP A 239 -12.76 -9.44 7.98
CA ASP A 239 -11.42 -10.00 7.93
C ASP A 239 -10.55 -9.39 9.03
N SER A 240 -9.98 -10.24 9.89
CA SER A 240 -9.06 -9.82 10.95
C SER A 240 -7.70 -9.34 10.43
N MET A 241 -7.31 -9.72 9.20
CA MET A 241 -5.98 -9.42 8.67
C MET A 241 -5.67 -7.92 8.54
N PRO A 242 -6.55 -7.07 7.98
CA PRO A 242 -6.37 -5.62 8.00
C PRO A 242 -6.14 -5.04 9.41
N VAL A 243 -6.84 -5.55 10.43
CA VAL A 243 -6.67 -5.09 11.81
C VAL A 243 -5.32 -5.52 12.37
N ASN A 244 -4.86 -6.74 12.07
CA ASN A 244 -3.52 -7.19 12.44
C ASN A 244 -2.43 -6.33 11.79
N TYR A 245 -2.63 -5.87 10.55
CA TYR A 245 -1.71 -4.91 9.92
C TYR A 245 -1.69 -3.56 10.65
N MET A 246 -2.81 -3.10 11.21
CA MET A 246 -2.83 -1.86 12.00
C MET A 246 -1.99 -2.01 13.27
N HIS A 247 -2.09 -3.15 13.97
CA HIS A 247 -1.25 -3.42 15.13
C HIS A 247 0.23 -3.49 14.75
N LEU A 248 0.57 -4.18 13.67
CA LEU A 248 1.94 -4.24 13.16
C LEU A 248 2.46 -2.83 12.81
N PHE A 249 1.63 -2.00 12.18
CA PHE A 249 1.99 -0.63 11.83
C PHE A 249 2.22 0.25 13.05
N GLU A 250 1.33 0.19 14.05
CA GLU A 250 1.51 0.89 15.32
C GLU A 250 2.86 0.55 15.95
N GLN A 251 3.17 -0.75 16.03
CA GLN A 251 4.42 -1.19 16.62
C GLN A 251 5.63 -0.70 15.82
N SER A 252 5.61 -0.85 14.49
CA SER A 252 6.67 -0.33 13.64
C SER A 252 6.88 1.17 13.84
N VAL A 253 5.82 1.99 13.91
CA VAL A 253 5.96 3.44 14.12
C VAL A 253 6.52 3.76 15.51
N LYS A 254 6.10 3.03 16.56
CA LYS A 254 6.64 3.22 17.92
C LYS A 254 8.12 2.87 18.01
N THR A 255 8.54 1.78 17.37
CA THR A 255 9.90 1.23 17.54
C THR A 255 10.90 1.70 16.48
N ASP A 256 10.45 2.12 15.29
CA ASP A 256 11.32 2.58 14.19
C ASP A 256 11.30 4.11 14.07
N PRO A 257 12.36 4.82 14.51
CA PRO A 257 12.46 6.27 14.39
C PRO A 257 12.43 6.76 12.94
N ARG A 258 12.96 5.99 11.98
CA ARG A 258 13.02 6.38 10.57
C ARG A 258 11.64 6.33 9.92
N LEU A 259 10.83 5.33 10.27
CA LEU A 259 9.44 5.26 9.82
C LEU A 259 8.62 6.42 10.40
N ARG A 260 8.75 6.66 11.71
CA ARG A 260 8.06 7.76 12.40
C ARG A 260 8.45 9.14 11.85
N GLU A 261 9.72 9.36 11.56
CA GLU A 261 10.19 10.59 10.91
C GLU A 261 9.49 10.79 9.56
N ALA A 262 9.43 9.76 8.71
CA ALA A 262 8.80 9.89 7.40
C ALA A 262 7.29 10.16 7.47
N LEU A 263 6.57 9.51 8.41
CA LEU A 263 5.17 9.84 8.65
C LEU A 263 5.00 11.28 9.15
N THR A 264 5.91 11.74 10.02
CA THR A 264 5.91 13.12 10.51
C THR A 264 6.12 14.12 9.37
N LEU A 265 7.02 13.84 8.43
CA LEU A 265 7.20 14.66 7.21
C LEU A 265 5.90 14.73 6.39
N CYS A 266 5.18 13.61 6.26
CA CYS A 266 3.91 13.59 5.55
C CYS A 266 2.84 14.42 6.27
N ILE A 267 2.74 14.31 7.60
CA ILE A 267 1.81 15.10 8.42
C ILE A 267 2.11 16.60 8.32
N LYS A 268 3.39 16.98 8.24
CA LYS A 268 3.80 18.38 8.06
C LYS A 268 3.57 18.91 6.64
N GLY A 269 3.19 18.06 5.68
CA GLY A 269 3.10 18.43 4.27
C GLY A 269 4.46 18.68 3.62
N GLU A 270 5.52 18.07 4.15
CA GLU A 270 6.89 18.13 3.61
C GLU A 270 7.22 16.90 2.74
N ALA A 271 6.32 15.92 2.73
CA ALA A 271 6.41 14.73 1.91
C ALA A 271 5.02 14.24 1.47
N THR A 272 4.97 13.68 0.27
CA THR A 272 3.80 13.00 -0.27
C THR A 272 3.89 11.49 0.01
N PRO A 273 2.98 10.91 0.82
CA PRO A 273 2.92 9.47 1.06
C PRO A 273 2.25 8.73 -0.09
N LEU A 274 2.75 7.53 -0.41
CA LEU A 274 2.31 6.76 -1.58
C LEU A 274 1.66 5.45 -1.22
N LYS A 275 2.42 4.53 -0.65
CA LYS A 275 1.99 3.15 -0.39
C LYS A 275 2.52 2.67 0.95
N LEU A 276 1.70 1.87 1.62
CA LEU A 276 2.08 1.10 2.78
C LEU A 276 1.89 -0.38 2.42
N PHE A 277 2.89 -1.21 2.68
CA PHE A 277 2.84 -2.62 2.31
C PHE A 277 3.36 -3.50 3.44
N PHE A 278 2.66 -4.60 3.68
CA PHE A 278 3.01 -5.61 4.68
C PHE A 278 3.34 -6.92 3.98
N SER A 279 4.53 -7.47 4.25
CA SER A 279 4.97 -8.77 3.73
C SER A 279 5.42 -9.68 4.85
N LYS A 280 5.19 -11.00 4.70
CA LYS A 280 5.83 -12.04 5.52
C LYS A 280 7.10 -12.60 4.88
N HIS A 281 7.34 -12.29 3.61
CA HIS A 281 8.45 -12.86 2.85
C HIS A 281 9.43 -11.75 2.45
N PRO A 282 10.69 -11.81 2.90
CA PRO A 282 11.73 -10.93 2.40
C PRO A 282 12.14 -11.32 0.97
N GLU A 283 12.76 -10.39 0.24
CA GLU A 283 13.45 -10.72 -1.02
C GLU A 283 14.62 -11.69 -0.79
N LYS A 284 15.21 -11.68 0.40
CA LYS A 284 16.30 -12.58 0.83
C LYS A 284 16.02 -13.13 2.22
N SER A 285 15.73 -14.42 2.31
CA SER A 285 15.54 -15.12 3.58
C SER A 285 16.84 -15.26 4.36
N TYR A 286 16.72 -15.25 5.69
CA TYR A 286 17.81 -15.59 6.59
C TYR A 286 18.28 -17.02 6.34
N SER A 287 19.57 -17.24 6.52
CA SER A 287 20.22 -18.55 6.51
C SER A 287 21.40 -18.52 7.49
N GLU A 288 22.05 -19.65 7.73
CA GLU A 288 23.20 -19.74 8.65
C GLU A 288 24.25 -18.64 8.40
N ASN A 289 24.58 -18.38 7.14
CA ASN A 289 25.59 -17.37 6.75
C ASN A 289 25.03 -15.96 6.55
N ARG A 290 23.70 -15.79 6.69
CA ARG A 290 22.99 -14.53 6.44
C ARG A 290 22.09 -14.13 7.61
N LEU A 291 22.40 -14.56 8.82
CA LEU A 291 21.74 -14.06 10.01
C LEU A 291 22.01 -12.55 10.19
N PRO A 292 21.07 -11.81 10.80
CA PRO A 292 21.31 -10.44 11.24
C PRO A 292 22.58 -10.34 12.09
N LEU A 293 23.30 -9.23 11.98
CA LEU A 293 24.61 -9.03 12.60
C LEU A 293 24.59 -9.35 14.10
N ILE A 294 23.56 -8.90 14.81
CA ILE A 294 23.42 -9.13 16.25
C ILE A 294 23.41 -10.61 16.64
N TYR A 295 22.74 -11.48 15.85
CA TYR A 295 22.76 -12.92 16.11
C TYR A 295 24.10 -13.55 15.72
N ARG A 296 24.74 -13.05 14.66
CA ARG A 296 26.06 -13.54 14.24
C ARG A 296 27.12 -13.29 15.31
N GLU A 297 27.11 -12.09 15.91
CA GLU A 297 28.02 -11.72 17.00
C GLU A 297 27.80 -12.61 18.23
N VAL A 298 26.56 -12.72 18.71
CA VAL A 298 26.21 -13.60 19.84
C VAL A 298 26.64 -15.05 19.56
N PHE A 299 26.31 -15.58 18.39
CA PHE A 299 26.60 -16.98 18.07
C PHE A 299 28.08 -17.28 17.91
N SER A 300 28.88 -16.29 17.49
CA SER A 300 30.34 -16.41 17.45
C SER A 300 30.95 -16.50 18.85
N ALA A 301 30.38 -15.79 19.84
CA ALA A 301 30.87 -15.79 21.21
C ALA A 301 30.54 -17.09 21.98
N TYR A 302 29.41 -17.73 21.68
CA TYR A 302 28.90 -18.90 22.42
C TYR A 302 29.03 -20.25 21.70
N ASN A 303 29.81 -20.31 20.60
CA ASN A 303 30.04 -21.55 19.82
C ASN A 303 28.74 -22.31 19.47
N ILE A 304 27.70 -21.59 19.05
CA ILE A 304 26.42 -22.19 18.69
C ILE A 304 26.59 -23.07 17.44
N SER A 305 26.01 -24.27 17.45
CA SER A 305 26.17 -25.24 16.36
C SER A 305 25.45 -24.81 15.08
N SER A 306 25.89 -25.33 13.93
CA SER A 306 25.28 -25.01 12.63
C SER A 306 23.81 -25.41 12.54
N SER A 307 23.43 -26.55 13.11
CA SER A 307 22.03 -27.00 13.15
C SER A 307 21.14 -25.99 13.90
N GLU A 308 21.59 -25.47 15.02
CA GLU A 308 20.84 -24.49 15.80
C GLU A 308 20.73 -23.13 15.10
N LYS A 309 21.80 -22.72 14.40
CA LYS A 309 21.78 -21.51 13.56
C LYS A 309 20.72 -21.64 12.45
N VAL A 310 20.61 -22.82 11.83
CA VAL A 310 19.58 -23.11 10.83
C VAL A 310 18.19 -23.10 11.45
N THR A 311 18.01 -23.74 12.61
CA THR A 311 16.72 -23.73 13.34
C THR A 311 16.27 -22.31 13.67
N LEU A 312 17.17 -21.46 14.20
CA LEU A 312 16.83 -20.06 14.46
C LEU A 312 16.55 -19.31 13.16
N ALA A 313 17.35 -19.49 12.11
CA ALA A 313 17.12 -18.81 10.83
C ALA A 313 15.71 -19.12 10.26
N ASN A 314 15.29 -20.39 10.33
CA ASN A 314 13.95 -20.81 9.92
C ASN A 314 12.88 -20.15 10.79
N ALA A 315 13.04 -20.19 12.12
CA ALA A 315 12.09 -19.55 13.03
C ALA A 315 12.00 -18.03 12.82
N LEU A 316 13.12 -17.35 12.59
CA LEU A 316 13.14 -15.92 12.25
C LEU A 316 12.36 -15.66 10.96
N ASN A 317 12.58 -16.45 9.90
CA ASN A 317 11.84 -16.32 8.64
C ASN A 317 10.33 -16.56 8.80
N ASP A 318 9.91 -17.57 9.59
CA ASP A 318 8.51 -17.95 9.76
C ASP A 318 7.70 -16.92 10.57
N PHE A 319 8.37 -16.22 11.48
CA PHE A 319 7.78 -15.22 12.39
C PHE A 319 8.17 -13.79 12.02
N GLN A 320 8.64 -13.56 10.80
CA GLN A 320 8.97 -12.24 10.28
C GLN A 320 7.73 -11.51 9.77
N SER A 321 7.73 -10.19 9.91
CA SER A 321 6.82 -9.29 9.20
C SER A 321 7.56 -8.02 8.80
N ILE A 322 7.40 -7.59 7.57
CA ILE A 322 8.13 -6.46 6.99
C ILE A 322 7.13 -5.39 6.59
N VAL A 323 7.36 -4.17 7.09
CA VAL A 323 6.54 -3.00 6.80
C VAL A 323 7.31 -2.08 5.86
N PHE A 324 6.75 -1.84 4.68
CA PHE A 324 7.29 -0.93 3.69
C PHE A 324 6.44 0.33 3.65
N PHE A 325 7.06 1.50 3.77
CA PHE A 325 6.39 2.78 3.61
C PHE A 325 7.10 3.63 2.55
N ASN A 326 6.36 3.99 1.51
CA ASN A 326 6.84 4.74 0.37
C ASN A 326 6.38 6.19 0.43
N TYR A 327 7.30 7.13 0.23
CA TYR A 327 7.00 8.56 0.20
C TYR A 327 7.97 9.33 -0.70
N ILE A 328 7.60 10.54 -1.08
CA ILE A 328 8.46 11.47 -1.85
C ILE A 328 8.53 12.80 -1.10
N PRO A 329 9.73 13.30 -0.75
CA PRO A 329 9.89 14.63 -0.21
C PRO A 329 9.48 15.71 -1.20
N ASP A 330 8.76 16.74 -0.72
CA ASP A 330 8.27 17.83 -1.56
C ASP A 330 9.35 18.90 -1.82
N SER A 331 10.40 18.92 -1.00
CA SER A 331 11.51 19.88 -1.09
C SER A 331 12.88 19.26 -0.77
N GLY A 332 13.96 20.04 -0.95
CA GLY A 332 15.34 19.64 -0.66
C GLY A 332 16.00 18.72 -1.69
N ILE A 333 17.17 18.17 -1.33
CA ILE A 333 17.99 17.27 -2.17
C ILE A 333 17.25 15.94 -2.49
N GLY A 334 16.25 15.59 -1.68
CA GLY A 334 15.39 14.42 -1.86
C GLY A 334 14.22 14.63 -2.83
N LYS A 335 14.01 15.85 -3.34
CA LYS A 335 12.91 16.17 -4.25
C LYS A 335 13.02 15.29 -5.51
N LYS A 336 11.93 14.59 -5.85
CA LYS A 336 11.86 13.57 -6.93
C LYS A 336 12.66 12.28 -6.67
N LYS A 337 12.85 11.91 -5.41
CA LYS A 337 13.30 10.56 -5.06
C LYS A 337 12.18 9.84 -4.34
N LEU A 338 11.86 8.64 -4.81
CA LEU A 338 10.98 7.71 -4.11
C LEU A 338 11.78 7.09 -2.96
N PHE A 339 11.47 7.48 -1.74
CA PHE A 339 12.03 6.87 -0.55
C PHE A 339 11.17 5.69 -0.09
N THR A 340 11.84 4.62 0.35
CA THR A 340 11.21 3.45 0.94
C THR A 340 11.84 3.21 2.30
N ASN A 341 11.04 3.34 3.35
CA ASN A 341 11.40 2.84 4.68
C ASN A 341 10.96 1.37 4.77
N ILE A 342 11.82 0.54 5.34
CA ILE A 342 11.58 -0.89 5.55
C ILE A 342 11.84 -1.18 7.02
N SER A 343 10.78 -1.52 7.76
CA SER A 343 10.88 -1.97 9.15
C SER A 343 10.72 -3.48 9.19
N VAL A 344 11.73 -4.18 9.72
CA VAL A 344 11.73 -5.63 9.84
C VAL A 344 11.35 -6.02 11.26
N MET A 345 10.11 -6.44 11.44
CA MET A 345 9.53 -6.87 12.70
C MET A 345 9.59 -8.39 12.84
N HIS A 346 9.75 -8.87 14.06
CA HIS A 346 9.68 -10.29 14.40
C HIS A 346 8.77 -10.51 15.60
N ASP A 347 8.10 -11.65 15.62
CA ASP A 347 7.43 -12.14 16.83
C ASP A 347 8.44 -12.83 17.75
N CYS A 348 8.35 -12.61 19.07
CA CYS A 348 9.20 -13.26 20.06
C CYS A 348 9.17 -14.80 19.99
N ARG A 349 8.11 -15.40 19.42
CA ARG A 349 8.06 -16.84 19.11
C ARG A 349 9.24 -17.31 18.25
N ALA A 350 9.81 -16.43 17.42
CA ALA A 350 11.02 -16.71 16.65
C ALA A 350 12.22 -17.13 17.51
N LEU A 351 12.23 -16.73 18.80
CA LEU A 351 13.34 -16.94 19.73
C LEU A 351 13.15 -18.14 20.64
N GLU A 352 12.01 -18.82 20.58
CA GLU A 352 11.77 -20.04 21.37
C GLU A 352 12.87 -21.11 21.16
N PRO A 353 13.44 -21.33 19.96
CA PRO A 353 14.53 -22.29 19.77
C PRO A 353 15.79 -22.03 20.60
N ILE A 354 16.05 -20.77 20.99
CA ILE A 354 17.26 -20.38 21.74
C ILE A 354 16.99 -20.06 23.20
N LYS A 355 15.72 -20.06 23.64
CA LYS A 355 15.30 -19.56 24.95
C LYS A 355 15.94 -20.29 26.14
N SER A 356 16.10 -21.61 26.05
CA SER A 356 16.71 -22.40 27.13
C SER A 356 18.22 -22.23 27.22
N ARG A 357 18.89 -22.02 26.09
CA ARG A 357 20.36 -21.88 26.01
C ARG A 357 20.84 -20.44 26.20
N LEU A 358 20.06 -19.47 25.73
CA LEU A 358 20.36 -18.04 25.78
C LEU A 358 19.21 -17.27 26.47
N PRO A 359 18.89 -17.60 27.74
CA PRO A 359 17.75 -17.00 28.44
C PRO A 359 17.89 -15.49 28.62
N GLU A 360 19.12 -14.98 28.78
CA GLU A 360 19.39 -13.55 28.88
C GLU A 360 19.10 -12.81 27.57
N VAL A 361 19.53 -13.37 26.43
CA VAL A 361 19.25 -12.81 25.10
C VAL A 361 17.74 -12.78 24.85
N TYR A 362 17.04 -13.87 25.17
CA TYR A 362 15.59 -13.91 25.10
C TYR A 362 14.96 -12.84 25.98
N SER A 363 15.39 -12.71 27.25
CA SER A 363 14.87 -11.73 28.19
C SER A 363 15.04 -10.29 27.70
N GLU A 364 16.23 -9.93 27.20
CA GLU A 364 16.53 -8.59 26.69
C GLU A 364 15.68 -8.22 25.48
N ILE A 365 15.49 -9.15 24.53
CA ILE A 365 14.60 -8.89 23.38
C ILE A 365 13.14 -8.81 23.84
N ASN A 366 12.73 -9.71 24.74
CA ASN A 366 11.38 -9.77 25.27
C ASN A 366 10.98 -8.50 26.04
N LYS A 367 11.94 -7.78 26.66
CA LYS A 367 11.73 -6.46 27.28
C LYS A 367 11.48 -5.35 26.25
N LYS A 368 12.05 -5.47 25.04
CA LYS A 368 11.85 -4.51 23.94
C LYS A 368 10.62 -4.81 23.10
N ALA A 369 10.05 -6.00 23.24
CA ALA A 369 8.90 -6.44 22.49
C ALA A 369 7.59 -5.97 23.12
N SER A 370 6.63 -5.57 22.27
CA SER A 370 5.30 -5.13 22.70
C SER A 370 4.25 -6.14 22.30
N VAL A 371 3.30 -6.41 23.21
CA VAL A 371 2.20 -7.35 22.98
C VAL A 371 1.03 -6.63 22.31
N CYS A 372 0.48 -7.24 21.28
CA CYS A 372 -0.75 -6.83 20.61
C CYS A 372 -1.44 -8.05 20.00
N ASP A 373 -2.62 -7.87 19.41
CA ASP A 373 -3.37 -8.95 18.77
C ASP A 373 -2.62 -9.60 17.59
N ALA A 374 -1.70 -8.88 16.96
CA ALA A 374 -0.85 -9.43 15.90
C ALA A 374 0.31 -10.30 16.42
N GLY A 375 0.58 -10.28 17.72
CA GLY A 375 1.68 -11.02 18.36
C GLY A 375 2.49 -10.19 19.34
N LYS A 376 3.59 -10.77 19.83
CA LYS A 376 4.56 -10.06 20.68
C LYS A 376 5.75 -9.63 19.82
N LEU A 377 5.70 -8.39 19.35
CA LEU A 377 6.54 -7.92 18.25
C LEU A 377 7.72 -7.06 18.72
N TYR A 378 8.87 -7.22 18.07
CA TYR A 378 10.03 -6.34 18.22
C TYR A 378 10.63 -5.97 16.86
N LEU A 379 11.25 -4.79 16.78
CA LEU A 379 12.00 -4.35 15.62
C LEU A 379 13.40 -4.99 15.64
N LEU A 380 13.75 -5.65 14.55
CA LEU A 380 15.08 -6.25 14.39
C LEU A 380 15.99 -5.39 13.50
N ASP A 381 15.45 -4.83 12.43
CA ASP A 381 16.21 -4.02 11.49
C ASP A 381 15.35 -2.90 10.89
N SER A 382 15.99 -1.81 10.49
CA SER A 382 15.37 -0.65 9.86
C SER A 382 16.25 -0.15 8.72
N LEU A 383 15.71 -0.16 7.51
CA LEU A 383 16.40 0.25 6.29
C LEU A 383 15.66 1.42 5.65
N ARG A 384 16.41 2.31 5.00
CA ARG A 384 15.86 3.38 4.15
C ARG A 384 16.59 3.36 2.82
N GLY A 385 15.87 3.08 1.75
CA GLY A 385 16.35 3.14 0.37
C GLY A 385 15.72 4.31 -0.39
N TYR A 386 16.30 4.65 -1.54
CA TYR A 386 15.66 5.57 -2.47
C TYR A 386 15.89 5.18 -3.93
N GLN A 387 14.97 5.59 -4.80
CA GLN A 387 15.06 5.50 -6.26
C GLN A 387 14.81 6.87 -6.87
N ASN A 388 15.53 7.23 -7.93
CA ASN A 388 15.28 8.49 -8.64
C ASN A 388 14.02 8.35 -9.51
N VAL A 389 13.11 9.33 -9.45
CA VAL A 389 11.81 9.33 -10.17
C VAL A 389 11.58 10.55 -11.04
#